data_AF-A0AAJ0CGD8-F1
#
_entry.id   AF-A0AAJ0CGD8-F1
#
_cell.length_a   1.000
_cell.length_b   1.000
_cell.length_c   1.000
_cell.angle_alpha   90.00
_cell.angle_beta   90.00
_cell.angle_gamma   90.00
#
_symmetry.space_group_name_H-M   'P 1'
#
loop_
_entity.id
_entity.type
_entity.pdbx_description
1 polymer ?
#
loop_
_entity_poly.entity_id
_entity_poly.type
_entity_poly.pdbx_seq_one_letter_code
_entity_poly.pdbx_strand_id
1 'polypeptide(L)'
;MNDNIHTDARKGSLTSGKLDNYLASGVNINDEDPKTGFTPLAAAAKAGQPAVVKLLLDKGATPNLKSRYGMTPLYVAANARKNRAEIVRLLLGRGVKVDETGPEVDNETPLMVAITQARDPVIVNMLIDAGASLQAKNDKGETAKSLGELSGNPDIQKAVAPPDQQQAGRPELINAIVSFVLFILAYVNSGIINGVVKGVVSNLYHIGSDQPDQQLAQNIDNPQTVDDFKNGVEKYVQDSGLGQFFAPGNDYLQKVAEKAIELKDDPRNHLKKPEQIKGLVRLALYQPVFYCDDSGSMKTRIPDGNGNLVETRMQAMRKLVQRMSSIATRLVPEGKGAHVRFINSKYRGDDLNADQIDAQMQFEPSGGTNIGTHLEQKVLSPLIYDKLDTNGQLERPYLVLTITDGEPNPEPMETFKKSIEQCCKRLDQHQYPEESVMFLISQVGNDEAADKFLDSLSGDTAIDRVLYRTSERLHEKYAALRDNDADLEEWLFNILMQPITG
;
A
#
# COMPACT_ATOMS: atom_id res chain seq x y z
N MET A 1 -3.61 -25.20 32.08
CA MET A 1 -3.46 -25.53 30.65
C MET A 1 -2.01 -25.27 30.31
N ASN A 2 -1.28 -26.24 29.76
CA ASN A 2 0.11 -26.00 29.34
C ASN A 2 0.10 -24.98 28.19
N ASP A 3 0.89 -23.91 28.33
CA ASP A 3 1.10 -22.95 27.26
C ASP A 3 1.80 -23.66 26.09
N ASN A 4 1.33 -23.37 24.87
CA ASN A 4 1.85 -23.90 23.62
C ASN A 4 1.62 -22.87 22.50
N ILE A 5 2.24 -23.11 21.34
CA ILE A 5 2.17 -22.20 20.19
C ILE A 5 0.73 -21.79 19.82
N HIS A 6 -0.24 -22.70 19.84
CA HIS A 6 -1.64 -22.41 19.48
C HIS A 6 -2.35 -21.55 20.52
N THR A 7 -2.13 -21.84 21.82
CA THR A 7 -2.73 -21.08 22.91
C THR A 7 -2.13 -19.68 23.02
N ASP A 8 -0.82 -19.54 22.83
CA ASP A 8 -0.16 -18.24 22.77
C ASP A 8 -0.62 -17.45 21.54
N ALA A 9 -0.73 -18.10 20.38
CA ALA A 9 -1.21 -17.47 19.16
C ALA A 9 -2.65 -16.92 19.32
N ARG A 10 -3.54 -17.73 19.90
CA ARG A 10 -4.93 -17.34 20.18
C ARG A 10 -5.05 -16.21 21.21
N LYS A 11 -4.19 -16.21 22.23
CA LYS A 11 -4.20 -15.18 23.30
C LYS A 11 -3.53 -13.87 22.88
N GLY A 12 -2.79 -13.85 21.77
CA GLY A 12 -1.96 -12.70 21.39
C GLY A 12 -0.62 -12.63 22.14
N SER A 13 -0.25 -13.66 22.90
CA SER A 13 0.95 -13.68 23.76
C SER A 13 2.16 -14.36 23.11
N LEU A 14 2.08 -14.70 21.81
CA LEU A 14 3.17 -15.28 21.04
C LEU A 14 4.13 -14.18 20.57
N THR A 15 5.30 -14.10 21.19
CA THR A 15 6.39 -13.21 20.77
C THR A 15 7.39 -13.96 19.87
N SER A 16 8.26 -13.24 19.14
CA SER A 16 9.30 -13.91 18.32
C SER A 16 10.15 -14.85 19.16
N GLY A 17 10.58 -14.43 20.36
CA GLY A 17 11.40 -15.29 21.23
C GLY A 17 10.69 -16.56 21.69
N LYS A 18 9.38 -16.48 22.01
CA LYS A 18 8.59 -17.69 22.33
C LYS A 18 8.46 -18.60 21.11
N LEU A 19 8.16 -18.02 19.94
CA LEU A 19 8.05 -18.77 18.70
C LEU A 19 9.36 -19.48 18.37
N ASP A 20 10.49 -18.78 18.42
CA ASP A 20 11.82 -19.35 18.16
C ASP A 20 12.13 -20.52 19.12
N ASN A 21 11.76 -20.39 20.41
CA ASN A 21 11.89 -21.48 21.38
C ASN A 21 11.02 -22.71 21.05
N TYR A 22 9.78 -22.51 20.60
CA TYR A 22 8.91 -23.60 20.17
C TYR A 22 9.49 -24.33 18.96
N LEU A 23 9.95 -23.58 17.95
CA LEU A 23 10.56 -24.15 16.73
C LEU A 23 11.85 -24.91 17.05
N ALA A 24 12.71 -24.36 17.92
CA ALA A 24 13.93 -25.02 18.37
C ALA A 24 13.67 -26.32 19.15
N SER A 25 12.50 -26.41 19.82
CA SER A 25 12.05 -27.61 20.52
C SER A 25 11.41 -28.65 19.58
N GLY A 26 11.38 -28.40 18.26
CA GLY A 26 10.85 -29.30 17.25
C GLY A 26 9.35 -29.17 16.97
N VAL A 27 8.68 -28.14 17.50
CA VAL A 27 7.29 -27.83 17.16
C VAL A 27 7.23 -27.31 15.73
N ASN A 28 6.33 -27.85 14.90
CA ASN A 28 6.14 -27.33 13.55
C ASN A 28 5.11 -26.17 13.60
N ILE A 29 5.47 -25.03 12.99
CA ILE A 29 4.62 -23.83 12.92
C ILE A 29 3.26 -24.08 12.25
N ASN A 30 3.16 -25.15 11.47
CA ASN A 30 1.99 -25.57 10.71
C ASN A 30 1.20 -26.71 11.36
N ASP A 31 1.60 -27.21 12.53
CA ASP A 31 0.85 -28.24 13.22
C ASP A 31 -0.56 -27.74 13.57
N GLU A 32 -1.51 -28.66 13.64
CA GLU A 32 -2.86 -28.36 14.12
C GLU A 32 -2.96 -28.63 15.61
N ASP A 33 -3.68 -27.78 16.34
CA ASP A 33 -4.02 -28.06 17.73
C ASP A 33 -4.95 -29.29 17.78
N PRO A 34 -4.59 -30.39 18.46
CA PRO A 34 -5.44 -31.59 18.52
C PRO A 34 -6.84 -31.31 19.08
N LYS A 35 -6.99 -30.27 19.91
CA LYS A 35 -8.26 -29.90 20.56
C LYS A 35 -9.14 -29.04 19.66
N THR A 36 -8.55 -28.04 19.01
CA THR A 36 -9.33 -27.04 18.25
C THR A 36 -9.25 -27.24 16.74
N GLY A 37 -8.29 -28.02 16.25
CA GLY A 37 -8.09 -28.26 14.82
C GLY A 37 -7.47 -27.13 14.03
N PHE A 38 -7.16 -26.01 14.68
CA PHE A 38 -6.57 -24.87 14.02
C PHE A 38 -5.05 -24.93 14.09
N THR A 39 -4.42 -24.53 12.99
CA THR A 39 -3.02 -24.11 13.00
C THR A 39 -2.85 -22.87 13.90
N PRO A 40 -1.64 -22.56 14.37
CA PRO A 40 -1.38 -21.31 15.08
C PRO A 40 -1.86 -20.09 14.31
N LEU A 41 -1.68 -20.08 12.98
CA LEU A 41 -2.10 -19.00 12.09
C LEU A 41 -3.63 -18.85 12.08
N ALA A 42 -4.37 -19.94 11.89
CA ALA A 42 -5.83 -19.90 11.92
C ALA A 42 -6.38 -19.54 13.31
N ALA A 43 -5.71 -19.97 14.38
CA ALA A 43 -6.10 -19.62 15.76
C ALA A 43 -5.91 -18.12 16.03
N ALA A 44 -4.80 -17.52 15.58
CA ALA A 44 -4.55 -16.09 15.67
C ALA A 44 -5.54 -15.28 14.81
N ALA A 45 -5.81 -15.75 13.59
CA ALA A 45 -6.79 -15.13 12.69
C ALA A 45 -8.19 -15.11 13.30
N LYS A 46 -8.67 -16.25 13.82
CA LYS A 46 -9.98 -16.36 14.47
C LYS A 46 -10.12 -15.47 15.71
N ALA A 47 -9.03 -15.32 16.47
CA ALA A 47 -9.01 -14.56 17.70
C ALA A 47 -8.82 -13.05 17.50
N GLY A 48 -8.51 -12.60 16.29
CA GLY A 48 -8.28 -11.19 15.97
C GLY A 48 -6.93 -10.69 16.44
N GLN A 49 -5.84 -11.42 16.18
CA GLN A 49 -4.47 -11.08 16.63
C GLN A 49 -3.53 -10.72 15.45
N PRO A 50 -3.61 -9.51 14.86
CA PRO A 50 -2.83 -9.14 13.68
C PRO A 50 -1.32 -9.26 13.84
N ALA A 51 -0.77 -8.79 14.97
CA ALA A 51 0.67 -8.86 15.24
C ALA A 51 1.18 -10.31 15.26
N VAL A 52 0.40 -11.23 15.81
CA VAL A 52 0.72 -12.66 15.82
C VAL A 52 0.56 -13.28 14.44
N VAL A 53 -0.49 -12.92 13.70
CA VAL A 53 -0.68 -13.36 12.30
C VAL A 53 0.53 -12.95 11.46
N LYS A 54 0.93 -11.68 11.53
CA LYS A 54 2.12 -11.15 10.84
C LYS A 54 3.38 -11.93 11.24
N LEU A 55 3.63 -12.12 12.54
CA LEU A 55 4.78 -12.86 13.04
C LEU A 55 4.84 -14.29 12.49
N LEU A 56 3.72 -15.01 12.54
CA LEU A 56 3.63 -16.40 12.05
C LEU A 56 3.89 -16.47 10.55
N LEU A 57 3.32 -15.56 9.76
CA LEU A 57 3.54 -15.47 8.32
C LEU A 57 5.00 -15.11 8.00
N ASP A 58 5.61 -14.16 8.72
CA ASP A 58 7.02 -13.77 8.58
C ASP A 58 7.98 -14.93 8.89
N LYS A 59 7.55 -15.86 9.77
CA LYS A 59 8.30 -17.06 10.16
C LYS A 59 7.94 -18.31 9.34
N GLY A 60 7.22 -18.15 8.23
CA GLY A 60 6.96 -19.22 7.26
C GLY A 60 5.76 -20.11 7.56
N ALA A 61 4.78 -19.64 8.35
CA ALA A 61 3.49 -20.33 8.44
C ALA A 61 2.82 -20.37 7.05
N THR A 62 2.25 -21.52 6.69
CA THR A 62 1.65 -21.74 5.37
C THR A 62 0.28 -21.05 5.29
N PRO A 63 0.11 -20.02 4.45
CA PRO A 63 -1.07 -19.17 4.50
C PRO A 63 -2.34 -19.82 3.93
N ASN A 64 -2.18 -20.87 3.10
CA ASN A 64 -3.27 -21.64 2.50
C ASN A 64 -3.54 -22.98 3.20
N LEU A 65 -2.85 -23.28 4.32
CA LEU A 65 -3.00 -24.57 4.98
C LEU A 65 -4.38 -24.68 5.63
N LYS A 66 -5.17 -25.63 5.16
CA LYS A 66 -6.50 -25.90 5.70
C LYS A 66 -6.37 -26.49 7.10
N SER A 67 -7.21 -26.01 8.01
CA SER A 67 -7.46 -26.65 9.30
C SER A 67 -8.13 -28.02 9.14
N ARG A 68 -8.27 -28.77 10.24
CA ARG A 68 -9.00 -30.05 10.25
C ARG A 68 -10.43 -29.97 9.72
N TYR A 69 -11.00 -28.77 9.72
CA TYR A 69 -12.35 -28.47 9.23
C TYR A 69 -12.36 -28.03 7.76
N GLY A 70 -11.25 -28.16 7.03
CA GLY A 70 -11.16 -27.74 5.64
C GLY A 70 -11.09 -26.22 5.42
N MET A 71 -11.09 -25.41 6.48
CA MET A 71 -11.05 -23.95 6.36
C MET A 71 -9.62 -23.43 6.27
N THR A 72 -9.37 -22.53 5.32
CA THR A 72 -8.12 -21.75 5.23
C THR A 72 -8.08 -20.63 6.28
N PRO A 73 -6.90 -20.09 6.62
CA PRO A 73 -6.79 -18.89 7.45
C PRO A 73 -7.59 -17.70 6.91
N LEU A 74 -7.67 -17.51 5.58
CA LEU A 74 -8.46 -16.44 4.96
C LEU A 74 -9.96 -16.63 5.22
N TYR A 75 -10.48 -17.85 5.04
CA TYR A 75 -11.88 -18.17 5.37
C TYR A 75 -12.18 -17.88 6.85
N VAL A 76 -11.29 -18.32 7.74
CA VAL A 76 -11.42 -18.09 9.19
C VAL A 76 -11.38 -16.60 9.53
N ALA A 77 -10.51 -15.82 8.86
CA ALA A 77 -10.42 -14.38 9.04
C ALA A 77 -11.68 -13.66 8.55
N ALA A 78 -12.19 -14.00 7.36
CA ALA A 78 -13.44 -13.41 6.82
C ALA A 78 -14.62 -13.60 7.78
N ASN A 79 -14.66 -14.70 8.53
CA ASN A 79 -15.68 -14.97 9.55
C ASN A 79 -15.34 -14.47 10.98
N ALA A 80 -14.14 -13.93 11.20
CA ALA A 80 -13.69 -13.51 12.54
C ALA A 80 -14.36 -12.21 12.99
N ARG A 81 -14.49 -11.97 14.30
CA ARG A 81 -15.22 -10.80 14.84
C ARG A 81 -14.36 -9.58 15.19
N LYS A 82 -13.04 -9.71 15.17
CA LYS A 82 -12.10 -8.67 15.67
C LYS A 82 -10.94 -8.50 14.72
N ASN A 83 -10.50 -7.26 14.52
CA ASN A 83 -9.34 -6.88 13.69
C ASN A 83 -9.31 -7.54 12.31
N ARG A 84 -10.51 -7.75 11.74
CA ARG A 84 -10.72 -8.59 10.57
C ARG A 84 -10.05 -8.01 9.32
N ALA A 85 -10.22 -6.71 9.08
CA ALA A 85 -9.66 -6.00 7.93
C ALA A 85 -8.13 -6.13 7.87
N GLU A 86 -7.45 -5.87 8.99
CA GLU A 86 -5.99 -5.98 9.06
C GLU A 86 -5.49 -7.41 8.83
N ILE A 87 -6.18 -8.42 9.39
CA ILE A 87 -5.81 -9.83 9.21
C ILE A 87 -6.06 -10.30 7.78
N VAL A 88 -7.19 -9.91 7.18
CA VAL A 88 -7.49 -10.21 5.77
C VAL A 88 -6.42 -9.59 4.87
N ARG A 89 -6.08 -8.32 5.05
CA ARG A 89 -4.99 -7.65 4.32
C ARG A 89 -3.65 -8.36 4.48
N LEU A 90 -3.28 -8.76 5.70
CA LEU A 90 -2.05 -9.53 5.96
C LEU A 90 -2.02 -10.87 5.22
N LEU A 91 -3.15 -11.57 5.12
CA LEU A 91 -3.26 -12.85 4.43
C LEU A 91 -3.26 -12.67 2.91
N LEU A 92 -4.01 -11.70 2.37
CA LEU A 92 -4.05 -11.37 0.95
C LEU A 92 -2.66 -11.00 0.41
N GLY A 93 -1.88 -10.26 1.19
CA GLY A 93 -0.47 -9.93 0.87
C GLY A 93 0.48 -11.13 0.80
N ARG A 94 0.02 -12.37 1.04
CA ARG A 94 0.81 -13.61 0.95
C ARG A 94 0.38 -14.56 -0.16
N GLY A 95 -0.38 -14.08 -1.15
CA GLY A 95 -0.78 -14.88 -2.31
C GLY A 95 -1.69 -16.05 -1.93
N VAL A 96 -2.61 -15.82 -0.99
CA VAL A 96 -3.61 -16.83 -0.61
C VAL A 96 -4.56 -17.11 -1.76
N LYS A 97 -5.07 -18.34 -1.81
CA LYS A 97 -6.13 -18.71 -2.73
C LYS A 97 -7.45 -18.16 -2.21
N VAL A 98 -7.93 -17.09 -2.85
CA VAL A 98 -9.04 -16.27 -2.37
C VAL A 98 -10.38 -17.01 -2.34
N ASP A 99 -10.57 -17.97 -3.25
CA ASP A 99 -11.84 -18.72 -3.41
C ASP A 99 -11.84 -20.12 -2.75
N GLU A 100 -10.85 -20.47 -1.92
CA GLU A 100 -10.86 -21.76 -1.23
C GLU A 100 -12.03 -21.86 -0.25
N THR A 101 -12.93 -22.80 -0.51
CA THR A 101 -14.19 -22.97 0.23
C THR A 101 -13.99 -23.62 1.60
N GLY A 102 -14.93 -23.35 2.51
CA GLY A 102 -15.02 -23.99 3.81
C GLY A 102 -16.29 -24.85 3.93
N PRO A 103 -16.20 -26.11 4.37
CA PRO A 103 -17.35 -27.02 4.44
C PRO A 103 -18.30 -26.75 5.62
N GLU A 104 -18.02 -25.76 6.47
CA GLU A 104 -18.85 -25.44 7.64
C GLU A 104 -20.21 -24.82 7.26
N VAL A 105 -20.25 -24.09 6.14
CA VAL A 105 -21.46 -23.42 5.63
C VAL A 105 -21.55 -23.68 4.14
N ASP A 106 -22.18 -24.79 3.74
CA ASP A 106 -22.54 -25.11 2.35
C ASP A 106 -21.41 -24.96 1.30
N ASN A 107 -20.14 -25.17 1.68
CA ASN A 107 -18.97 -24.87 0.83
C ASN A 107 -18.93 -23.43 0.31
N GLU A 108 -19.30 -22.46 1.14
CA GLU A 108 -19.15 -21.04 0.84
C GLU A 108 -17.68 -20.64 0.65
N THR A 109 -17.43 -19.66 -0.22
CA THR A 109 -16.12 -18.98 -0.35
C THR A 109 -15.94 -17.96 0.78
N PRO A 110 -14.72 -17.47 1.04
CA PRO A 110 -14.49 -16.37 1.97
C PRO A 110 -15.35 -15.13 1.68
N LEU A 111 -15.59 -14.81 0.39
CA LEU A 111 -16.44 -13.70 -0.02
C LEU A 111 -17.90 -13.93 0.37
N MET A 112 -18.43 -15.14 0.17
CA MET A 112 -19.80 -15.47 0.56
C MET A 112 -19.99 -15.36 2.07
N VAL A 113 -19.05 -15.87 2.87
CA VAL A 113 -19.11 -15.76 4.34
C VAL A 113 -18.99 -14.30 4.80
N ALA A 114 -18.17 -13.50 4.12
CA ALA A 114 -18.07 -12.06 4.37
C ALA A 114 -19.42 -11.34 4.16
N ILE A 115 -20.20 -11.79 3.17
CA ILE A 115 -21.53 -11.27 2.86
C ILE A 115 -22.58 -11.78 3.87
N THR A 116 -22.62 -13.09 4.15
CA THR A 116 -23.74 -13.73 4.86
C THR A 116 -23.59 -13.68 6.38
N GLN A 117 -22.39 -13.96 6.88
CA GLN A 117 -22.09 -14.07 8.32
C GLN A 117 -21.50 -12.77 8.87
N ALA A 118 -20.45 -12.25 8.22
CA ALA A 118 -19.78 -11.03 8.70
C ALA A 118 -20.59 -9.77 8.42
N ARG A 119 -21.24 -9.71 7.25
CA ARG A 119 -22.00 -8.56 6.74
C ARG A 119 -21.17 -7.28 6.75
N ASP A 120 -19.91 -7.41 6.36
CA ASP A 120 -18.89 -6.37 6.50
C ASP A 120 -18.45 -5.86 5.11
N PRO A 121 -18.93 -4.68 4.66
CA PRO A 121 -18.64 -4.16 3.33
C PRO A 121 -17.15 -3.98 3.04
N VAL A 122 -16.35 -3.68 4.08
CA VAL A 122 -14.90 -3.48 3.92
C VAL A 122 -14.24 -4.80 3.49
N ILE A 123 -14.62 -5.91 4.11
CA ILE A 123 -14.07 -7.23 3.78
C ILE A 123 -14.58 -7.73 2.43
N VAL A 124 -15.83 -7.41 2.09
CA VAL A 124 -16.40 -7.72 0.78
C VAL A 124 -15.57 -7.04 -0.32
N ASN A 125 -15.30 -5.74 -0.20
CA ASN A 125 -14.46 -5.02 -1.16
C ASN A 125 -13.04 -5.59 -1.21
N MET A 126 -12.36 -5.76 -0.07
CA MET A 126 -11.00 -6.34 -0.04
C MET A 126 -10.90 -7.70 -0.74
N LEU A 127 -11.91 -8.56 -0.60
CA LEU A 127 -11.93 -9.87 -1.26
C LEU A 127 -12.21 -9.74 -2.77
N ILE A 128 -13.12 -8.85 -3.18
CA ILE A 128 -13.39 -8.55 -4.60
C ILE A 128 -12.15 -7.97 -5.27
N ASP A 129 -11.47 -7.01 -4.63
CA ASP A 129 -10.25 -6.37 -5.12
C ASP A 129 -9.10 -7.39 -5.26
N ALA A 130 -9.09 -8.40 -4.39
CA ALA A 130 -8.17 -9.54 -4.48
C ALA A 130 -8.58 -10.61 -5.52
N GLY A 131 -9.65 -10.38 -6.29
CA GLY A 131 -10.10 -11.25 -7.36
C GLY A 131 -11.01 -12.40 -6.92
N ALA A 132 -11.68 -12.30 -5.77
CA ALA A 132 -12.67 -13.29 -5.36
C ALA A 132 -13.80 -13.42 -6.40
N SER A 133 -14.18 -14.65 -6.71
CA SER A 133 -15.20 -14.90 -7.72
C SER A 133 -16.60 -14.52 -7.21
N LEU A 134 -17.23 -13.59 -7.91
CA LEU A 134 -18.65 -13.27 -7.73
C LEU A 134 -19.59 -14.38 -8.23
N GLN A 135 -19.08 -15.33 -9.02
CA GLN A 135 -19.89 -16.30 -9.77
C GLN A 135 -19.66 -17.76 -9.34
N ALA A 136 -18.67 -18.02 -8.47
CA ALA A 136 -18.51 -19.32 -7.86
C ALA A 136 -19.81 -19.71 -7.13
N LYS A 137 -20.17 -21.00 -7.19
CA LYS A 137 -21.40 -21.51 -6.58
C LYS A 137 -21.07 -22.31 -5.33
N ASN A 138 -21.80 -22.05 -4.26
CA ASN A 138 -21.83 -22.91 -3.08
C ASN A 138 -22.69 -24.16 -3.34
N ASP A 139 -22.83 -25.06 -2.36
CA ASP A 139 -23.60 -26.30 -2.49
C ASP A 139 -25.11 -26.06 -2.72
N LYS A 140 -25.62 -24.87 -2.36
CA LYS A 140 -27.00 -24.45 -2.64
C LYS A 140 -27.18 -23.86 -4.03
N GLY A 141 -26.10 -23.73 -4.81
CA GLY A 141 -26.10 -23.09 -6.12
C GLY A 141 -26.14 -21.56 -6.06
N GLU A 142 -25.96 -20.97 -4.88
CA GLU A 142 -25.92 -19.52 -4.66
C GLU A 142 -24.53 -18.98 -5.00
N THR A 143 -24.48 -17.75 -5.48
CA THR A 143 -23.25 -17.02 -5.81
C THR A 143 -23.03 -15.89 -4.82
N ALA A 144 -21.79 -15.43 -4.66
CA ALA A 144 -21.51 -14.23 -3.85
C ALA A 144 -22.32 -13.02 -4.36
N LYS A 145 -22.48 -12.90 -5.68
CA LYS A 145 -23.34 -11.87 -6.28
C LYS A 145 -24.79 -11.97 -5.80
N SER A 146 -25.43 -13.13 -5.96
CA SER A 146 -26.84 -13.30 -5.54
C SER A 146 -27.04 -13.12 -4.03
N LEU A 147 -26.07 -13.53 -3.22
CA LEU A 147 -26.10 -13.34 -1.77
C LEU A 147 -25.95 -11.85 -1.40
N GLY A 148 -25.06 -11.13 -2.08
CA GLY A 148 -24.83 -9.71 -1.85
C GLY A 148 -26.03 -8.85 -2.27
N GLU A 149 -26.67 -9.17 -3.40
CA GLU A 149 -27.92 -8.54 -3.87
C GLU A 149 -29.05 -8.68 -2.83
N LEU A 150 -29.10 -9.81 -2.12
CA LEU A 150 -30.10 -10.13 -1.08
C LEU A 150 -29.68 -9.70 0.34
N SER A 151 -28.48 -9.14 0.54
CA SER A 151 -27.90 -8.89 1.87
C SER A 151 -28.64 -7.86 2.72
N GLY A 152 -29.48 -7.02 2.09
CA GLY A 152 -30.16 -5.89 2.74
C GLY A 152 -29.22 -4.77 3.21
N ASN A 153 -27.91 -4.89 2.92
CA ASN A 153 -26.90 -3.88 3.20
C ASN A 153 -26.57 -3.13 1.90
N PRO A 154 -26.89 -1.83 1.78
CA PRO A 154 -26.68 -1.06 0.56
C PRO A 154 -25.22 -1.04 0.06
N ASP A 155 -24.25 -1.06 0.98
CA ASP A 155 -22.83 -1.02 0.62
C ASP A 155 -22.38 -2.35 0.03
N ILE A 156 -22.87 -3.48 0.56
CA ILE A 156 -22.61 -4.81 0.00
C ILE A 156 -23.33 -4.97 -1.35
N GLN A 157 -24.58 -4.50 -1.45
CA GLN A 157 -25.34 -4.51 -2.71
C GLN A 157 -24.61 -3.72 -3.80
N LYS A 158 -24.04 -2.57 -3.45
CA LYS A 158 -23.21 -1.76 -4.36
C LYS A 158 -21.93 -2.49 -4.75
N ALA A 159 -21.25 -3.14 -3.81
CA ALA A 159 -20.00 -3.85 -4.06
C ALA A 159 -20.15 -5.04 -5.05
N VAL A 160 -21.29 -5.75 -5.02
CA VAL A 160 -21.51 -6.94 -5.87
C VAL A 160 -22.25 -6.65 -7.20
N ALA A 161 -22.68 -5.41 -7.43
CA ALA A 161 -23.45 -5.02 -8.62
C ALA A 161 -22.57 -5.03 -9.90
N PRO A 162 -23.17 -5.27 -11.09
CA PRO A 162 -22.46 -5.13 -12.37
C PRO A 162 -21.86 -3.72 -12.53
N PRO A 163 -20.71 -3.60 -13.22
CA PRO A 163 -20.05 -2.31 -13.47
C PRO A 163 -20.99 -1.24 -14.04
N ASP A 164 -21.95 -1.67 -14.86
CA ASP A 164 -22.82 -0.81 -15.67
C ASP A 164 -23.96 -0.14 -14.87
N GLN A 165 -24.23 -0.60 -13.63
CA GLN A 165 -25.22 0.02 -12.72
C GLN A 165 -24.56 0.74 -11.54
N GLN A 166 -23.23 0.78 -11.50
CA GLN A 166 -22.50 1.70 -10.65
C GLN A 166 -22.75 3.11 -11.21
N GLN A 167 -23.46 3.95 -10.46
CA GLN A 167 -23.38 5.40 -10.69
C GLN A 167 -21.90 5.77 -10.77
N ALA A 168 -21.47 6.24 -11.95
CA ALA A 168 -20.12 6.66 -12.33
C ALA A 168 -19.09 6.62 -11.19
N GLY A 169 -18.37 5.51 -11.07
CA GLY A 169 -17.37 5.29 -10.03
C GLY A 169 -16.38 4.24 -10.50
N ARG A 170 -15.53 4.69 -11.44
CA ARG A 170 -14.28 4.14 -12.00
C ARG A 170 -13.74 2.82 -11.41
N PRO A 171 -13.06 1.98 -12.22
CA PRO A 171 -12.10 1.02 -11.67
C PRO A 171 -11.13 1.78 -10.74
N GLU A 172 -10.85 1.20 -9.57
CA GLU A 172 -9.98 1.81 -8.56
C GLU A 172 -8.72 2.34 -9.23
N LEU A 173 -8.37 3.60 -8.95
CA LEU A 173 -7.25 4.27 -9.59
C LEU A 173 -5.96 3.42 -9.52
N ILE A 174 -5.77 2.70 -8.42
CA ILE A 174 -4.68 1.75 -8.20
C ILE A 174 -4.68 0.66 -9.29
N ASN A 175 -5.82 0.03 -9.58
CA ASN A 175 -5.94 -1.01 -10.61
C ASN A 175 -5.65 -0.46 -12.01
N ALA A 176 -6.12 0.75 -12.31
CA ALA A 176 -5.81 1.43 -13.57
C ALA A 176 -4.30 1.72 -13.71
N ILE A 177 -3.64 2.14 -12.62
CA ILE A 177 -2.20 2.34 -12.54
C ILE A 177 -1.44 1.02 -12.71
N VAL A 178 -1.81 -0.03 -11.98
CA VAL A 178 -1.19 -1.36 -12.09
C VAL A 178 -1.22 -1.86 -13.52
N SER A 179 -2.40 -1.81 -14.11
CA SER A 179 -2.66 -2.29 -15.46
C SER A 179 -1.89 -1.46 -16.51
N PHE A 180 -1.77 -0.14 -16.32
CA PHE A 180 -0.95 0.72 -17.17
C PHE A 180 0.53 0.36 -17.11
N VAL A 181 1.04 0.11 -15.90
CA VAL A 181 2.44 -0.31 -15.73
C VAL A 181 2.70 -1.65 -16.39
N LEU A 182 1.77 -2.60 -16.28
CA LEU A 182 1.88 -3.89 -16.97
C LEU A 182 1.85 -3.72 -18.50
N PHE A 183 1.02 -2.82 -19.03
CA PHE A 183 1.03 -2.44 -20.45
C PHE A 183 2.42 -1.92 -20.89
N ILE A 184 3.02 -0.99 -20.13
CA ILE A 184 4.38 -0.50 -20.40
C ILE A 184 5.39 -1.65 -20.39
N LEU A 185 5.39 -2.47 -19.34
CA LEU A 185 6.35 -3.57 -19.19
C LEU A 185 6.22 -4.63 -20.28
N ALA A 186 4.99 -4.95 -20.71
CA ALA A 186 4.74 -5.85 -21.82
C ALA A 186 5.39 -5.32 -23.10
N TYR A 187 5.26 -4.03 -23.40
CA TYR A 187 5.96 -3.40 -24.53
C TYR A 187 7.48 -3.43 -24.35
N VAL A 188 8.02 -2.96 -23.22
CA VAL A 188 9.46 -2.86 -22.96
C VAL A 188 10.17 -4.21 -23.03
N ASN A 189 9.55 -5.25 -22.47
CA ASN A 189 10.16 -6.56 -22.42
C ASN A 189 10.01 -7.31 -23.77
N SER A 190 9.11 -6.88 -24.66
CA SER A 190 8.79 -7.56 -25.93
C SER A 190 9.86 -7.43 -27.00
N GLY A 191 10.82 -6.52 -26.81
CA GLY A 191 12.04 -6.40 -27.60
C GLY A 191 11.80 -6.55 -29.09
N ILE A 192 11.24 -5.54 -29.76
CA ILE A 192 11.16 -5.52 -31.23
C ILE A 192 11.73 -4.17 -31.66
N ILE A 193 12.88 -4.05 -32.32
CA ILE A 193 13.36 -4.74 -33.52
C ILE A 193 13.34 -6.30 -33.46
N ASN A 194 12.31 -6.87 -34.10
CA ASN A 194 12.02 -8.29 -34.40
C ASN A 194 11.41 -9.21 -33.31
N GLY A 195 10.07 -9.18 -33.25
CA GLY A 195 9.19 -10.34 -33.36
C GLY A 195 9.04 -11.31 -32.18
N VAL A 196 8.93 -10.92 -30.91
CA VAL A 196 8.50 -11.86 -29.84
C VAL A 196 7.70 -11.20 -28.70
N VAL A 197 6.41 -10.92 -28.91
CA VAL A 197 5.57 -10.42 -27.80
C VAL A 197 5.00 -11.55 -26.95
N LYS A 198 4.76 -12.73 -27.54
CA LYS A 198 4.05 -13.82 -26.85
C LYS A 198 4.83 -14.45 -25.68
N GLY A 199 6.16 -14.55 -25.76
CA GLY A 199 6.99 -15.19 -24.72
C GLY A 199 7.41 -14.28 -23.56
N VAL A 200 7.22 -12.98 -23.75
CA VAL A 200 7.65 -11.93 -22.82
C VAL A 200 6.56 -11.64 -21.80
N VAL A 201 5.33 -11.58 -22.31
CA VAL A 201 4.10 -11.62 -21.54
C VAL A 201 4.18 -12.83 -20.61
N SER A 202 4.39 -14.07 -21.08
CA SER A 202 4.51 -15.21 -20.16
C SER A 202 5.63 -15.09 -19.09
N ASN A 203 6.78 -14.46 -19.38
CA ASN A 203 7.87 -14.30 -18.41
C ASN A 203 7.63 -13.22 -17.33
N LEU A 204 6.87 -12.15 -17.65
CA LEU A 204 6.43 -11.16 -16.66
C LEU A 204 5.23 -11.68 -15.84
N TYR A 205 4.49 -12.64 -16.39
CA TYR A 205 3.31 -13.28 -15.80
C TYR A 205 3.66 -14.40 -14.81
N HIS A 206 4.94 -14.58 -14.49
CA HIS A 206 5.43 -15.56 -13.51
C HIS A 206 5.98 -14.93 -12.22
N ILE A 207 5.86 -13.61 -12.03
CA ILE A 207 6.34 -12.94 -10.81
C ILE A 207 5.14 -12.39 -10.04
N GLY A 208 4.63 -13.18 -9.10
CA GLY A 208 3.79 -12.71 -7.99
C GLY A 208 2.29 -13.05 -8.00
N SER A 209 1.71 -13.60 -9.06
CA SER A 209 0.32 -14.11 -9.06
C SER A 209 0.13 -15.30 -10.02
N ASP A 210 -0.66 -16.30 -9.61
CA ASP A 210 -0.80 -17.60 -10.31
C ASP A 210 -1.82 -17.60 -11.49
N GLN A 211 -2.37 -16.45 -11.89
CA GLN A 211 -3.31 -16.37 -13.01
C GLN A 211 -3.15 -15.06 -13.80
N PRO A 212 -3.15 -15.09 -15.15
CA PRO A 212 -3.23 -13.89 -15.98
C PRO A 212 -4.56 -13.16 -15.75
N ASP A 213 -4.51 -11.83 -15.62
CA ASP A 213 -5.70 -11.01 -15.85
C ASP A 213 -6.03 -11.08 -17.36
N GLN A 214 -7.11 -11.81 -17.65
CA GLN A 214 -7.55 -12.08 -19.02
C GLN A 214 -8.13 -10.84 -19.71
N GLN A 215 -8.56 -9.82 -18.96
CA GLN A 215 -9.07 -8.56 -19.54
C GLN A 215 -7.91 -7.64 -19.93
N LEU A 216 -6.87 -7.59 -19.09
CA LEU A 216 -5.64 -6.85 -19.35
C LEU A 216 -4.94 -7.32 -20.64
N ALA A 217 -4.87 -8.63 -20.86
CA ALA A 217 -4.29 -9.22 -22.07
C ALA A 217 -5.08 -8.92 -23.36
N GLN A 218 -6.35 -8.53 -23.26
CA GLN A 218 -7.19 -8.15 -24.40
C GLN A 218 -7.05 -6.67 -24.78
N ASN A 219 -6.71 -5.80 -23.82
CA ASN A 219 -6.62 -4.35 -24.00
C ASN A 219 -5.21 -3.84 -24.34
N ILE A 220 -4.17 -4.67 -24.17
CA ILE A 220 -2.82 -4.35 -24.62
C ILE A 220 -2.78 -4.61 -26.14
N ASP A 221 -3.14 -3.59 -26.93
CA ASP A 221 -2.79 -3.56 -28.35
C ASP A 221 -1.27 -3.78 -28.44
N ASN A 222 -0.85 -4.84 -29.13
CA ASN A 222 0.53 -5.29 -29.15
C ASN A 222 1.40 -4.35 -30.01
N PRO A 223 2.06 -3.34 -29.43
CA PRO A 223 2.62 -2.25 -30.21
C PRO A 223 3.89 -2.72 -30.93
N GLN A 224 4.00 -2.48 -32.23
CA GLN A 224 5.15 -2.94 -33.03
C GLN A 224 6.20 -1.84 -33.26
N THR A 225 5.82 -0.58 -33.02
CA THR A 225 6.66 0.61 -33.18
C THR A 225 6.54 1.54 -31.97
N VAL A 226 7.45 2.52 -31.86
CA VAL A 226 7.36 3.60 -30.85
C VAL A 226 6.06 4.39 -31.02
N ASP A 227 5.60 4.61 -32.24
CA ASP A 227 4.34 5.31 -32.50
C ASP A 227 3.13 4.46 -32.10
N ASP A 228 3.16 3.13 -32.32
CA ASP A 228 2.12 2.23 -31.81
C ASP A 228 2.07 2.23 -30.28
N PHE A 229 3.24 2.29 -29.62
CA PHE A 229 3.31 2.38 -28.16
C PHE A 229 2.70 3.70 -27.67
N LYS A 230 3.04 4.82 -28.30
CA LYS A 230 2.45 6.12 -27.98
C LYS A 230 0.93 6.10 -28.15
N ASN A 231 0.44 5.57 -29.26
CA ASN A 231 -1.00 5.42 -29.51
C ASN A 231 -1.67 4.46 -28.50
N GLY A 232 -0.98 3.40 -28.07
CA GLY A 232 -1.47 2.48 -27.04
C GLY A 232 -1.52 3.10 -25.66
N VAL A 233 -0.53 3.92 -25.27
CA VAL A 233 -0.57 4.74 -24.05
C VAL A 233 -1.77 5.68 -24.10
N GLU A 234 -1.98 6.36 -25.23
CA GLU A 234 -3.11 7.28 -25.41
C GLU A 234 -4.45 6.58 -25.25
N LYS A 235 -4.64 5.46 -25.95
CA LYS A 235 -5.85 4.67 -25.88
C LYS A 235 -6.09 4.13 -24.48
N TYR A 236 -5.07 3.59 -23.82
CA TYR A 236 -5.18 3.08 -22.46
C TYR A 236 -5.61 4.17 -21.47
N VAL A 237 -5.03 5.38 -21.58
CA VAL A 237 -5.38 6.51 -20.71
C VAL A 237 -6.83 6.96 -20.95
N GLN A 238 -7.31 6.94 -22.21
CA GLN A 238 -8.70 7.23 -22.55
C GLN A 238 -9.69 6.19 -22.02
N ASP A 239 -9.32 4.91 -22.14
CA ASP A 239 -10.20 3.78 -21.81
C ASP A 239 -10.16 3.43 -20.31
N SER A 240 -9.31 4.09 -19.51
CA SER A 240 -9.12 3.82 -18.07
C SER A 240 -9.50 5.01 -17.17
N GLY A 241 -9.50 4.76 -15.86
CA GLY A 241 -9.66 5.81 -14.84
C GLY A 241 -8.49 6.82 -14.76
N LEU A 242 -7.48 6.74 -15.64
CA LEU A 242 -6.32 7.65 -15.66
C LEU A 242 -6.56 8.94 -16.45
N GLY A 243 -7.53 8.97 -17.37
CA GLY A 243 -7.82 10.14 -18.20
C GLY A 243 -8.16 11.41 -17.41
N GLN A 244 -8.58 11.26 -16.14
CA GLN A 244 -8.83 12.38 -15.22
C GLN A 244 -7.56 13.04 -14.66
N PHE A 245 -6.37 12.49 -14.89
CA PHE A 245 -5.09 13.11 -14.52
C PHE A 245 -4.24 13.39 -15.75
N PHE A 246 -4.23 12.42 -16.67
CA PHE A 246 -3.39 12.49 -17.86
C PHE A 246 -4.29 12.63 -19.08
N ALA A 247 -4.24 13.79 -19.74
CA ALA A 247 -4.94 13.96 -21.00
C ALA A 247 -4.36 13.03 -22.09
N PRO A 248 -5.11 12.71 -23.15
CA PRO A 248 -4.55 12.07 -24.33
C PRO A 248 -3.34 12.83 -24.88
N GLY A 249 -2.30 12.11 -25.25
CA GLY A 249 -1.05 12.69 -25.76
C GLY A 249 -0.17 13.32 -24.69
N ASN A 250 -0.36 12.98 -23.40
CA ASN A 250 0.44 13.53 -22.32
C ASN A 250 1.92 13.11 -22.41
N ASP A 251 2.78 14.07 -22.75
CA ASP A 251 4.24 13.96 -22.86
C ASP A 251 4.91 13.42 -21.58
N TYR A 252 4.30 13.65 -20.41
CA TYR A 252 4.79 13.13 -19.14
C TYR A 252 4.87 11.60 -19.13
N LEU A 253 3.79 10.92 -19.53
CA LEU A 253 3.72 9.46 -19.50
C LEU A 253 4.66 8.82 -20.51
N GLN A 254 4.85 9.47 -21.66
CA GLN A 254 5.81 9.02 -22.67
C GLN A 254 7.24 9.07 -22.10
N LYS A 255 7.62 10.16 -21.45
CA LYS A 255 8.94 10.31 -20.82
C LYS A 255 9.16 9.37 -19.64
N VAL A 256 8.13 9.09 -18.83
CA VAL A 256 8.22 8.08 -17.76
C VAL A 256 8.53 6.70 -18.34
N ALA A 257 7.85 6.32 -19.43
CA ALA A 257 8.10 5.05 -20.10
C ALA A 257 9.51 4.99 -20.72
N GLU A 258 9.96 6.06 -21.38
CA GLU A 258 11.32 6.16 -21.94
C GLU A 258 12.39 6.00 -20.84
N LYS A 259 12.25 6.72 -19.72
CA LYS A 259 13.15 6.58 -18.58
C LYS A 259 13.12 5.18 -17.96
N ALA A 260 11.96 4.52 -17.92
CA ALA A 260 11.86 3.15 -17.40
C ALA A 260 12.67 2.15 -18.23
N ILE A 261 12.71 2.36 -19.56
CA ILE A 261 13.52 1.57 -20.49
C ILE A 261 15.00 1.78 -20.20
N GLU A 262 15.45 3.03 -20.16
CA GLU A 262 16.85 3.38 -19.91
C GLU A 262 17.35 2.88 -18.55
N LEU A 263 16.51 2.98 -17.52
CA LEU A 263 16.88 2.59 -16.16
C LEU A 263 17.11 1.08 -15.99
N LYS A 264 16.42 0.24 -16.78
CA LYS A 264 16.59 -1.22 -16.73
C LYS A 264 18.04 -1.63 -17.02
N ASP A 265 18.68 -0.91 -17.94
CA ASP A 265 20.03 -1.21 -18.40
C ASP A 265 21.12 -0.36 -17.70
N ASP A 266 20.75 0.55 -16.79
CA ASP A 266 21.73 1.36 -16.04
C ASP A 266 22.53 0.48 -15.05
N PRO A 267 23.88 0.39 -15.18
CA PRO A 267 24.70 -0.38 -14.27
C PRO A 267 24.62 0.12 -12.81
N ARG A 268 24.30 1.41 -12.59
CA ARG A 268 24.27 2.08 -11.28
C ARG A 268 22.94 1.96 -10.55
N ASN A 269 21.87 1.53 -11.21
CA ASN A 269 20.57 1.37 -10.57
C ASN A 269 20.58 0.12 -9.67
N HIS A 270 20.32 0.24 -8.36
CA HIS A 270 20.23 -0.96 -7.50
C HIS A 270 18.86 -1.66 -7.60
N LEU A 271 17.85 -0.99 -8.16
CA LEU A 271 16.47 -1.46 -8.26
C LEU A 271 16.18 -2.06 -9.66
N LYS A 272 16.84 -3.18 -9.99
CA LYS A 272 16.77 -3.79 -11.35
C LYS A 272 15.77 -4.93 -11.51
N LYS A 273 15.18 -5.44 -10.42
CA LYS A 273 14.21 -6.56 -10.50
C LYS A 273 12.96 -6.08 -11.24
N PRO A 274 12.27 -6.92 -12.04
CA PRO A 274 11.06 -6.52 -12.76
C PRO A 274 10.00 -5.85 -11.88
N GLU A 275 9.72 -6.38 -10.69
CA GLU A 275 8.78 -5.77 -9.73
C GLU A 275 9.26 -4.41 -9.20
N GLN A 276 10.57 -4.17 -9.14
CA GLN A 276 11.12 -2.88 -8.70
C GLN A 276 10.95 -1.83 -9.79
N ILE A 277 11.25 -2.16 -11.05
CA ILE A 277 11.00 -1.26 -12.19
C ILE A 277 9.50 -0.94 -12.29
N LYS A 278 8.64 -1.95 -12.13
CA LYS A 278 7.18 -1.78 -12.05
C LYS A 278 6.79 -0.79 -10.96
N GLY A 279 7.32 -0.96 -9.75
CA GLY A 279 7.04 -0.03 -8.65
C GLY A 279 7.55 1.39 -8.92
N LEU A 280 8.74 1.55 -9.54
CA LEU A 280 9.25 2.87 -9.90
C LEU A 280 8.36 3.57 -10.93
N VAL A 281 7.79 2.84 -11.89
CA VAL A 281 6.82 3.40 -12.84
C VAL A 281 5.56 3.82 -12.09
N ARG A 282 5.05 3.00 -11.16
CA ARG A 282 3.90 3.36 -10.32
C ARG A 282 4.17 4.63 -9.51
N LEU A 283 5.33 4.73 -8.84
CA LEU A 283 5.72 5.91 -8.08
C LEU A 283 5.76 7.17 -8.95
N ALA A 284 6.25 7.06 -10.18
CA ALA A 284 6.30 8.18 -11.10
C ALA A 284 4.90 8.68 -11.53
N LEU A 285 3.84 7.89 -11.40
CA LEU A 285 2.49 8.39 -11.66
C LEU A 285 1.97 9.31 -10.55
N TYR A 286 2.52 9.21 -9.33
CA TYR A 286 2.15 10.08 -8.21
C TYR A 286 3.07 11.31 -8.13
N GLN A 287 2.53 12.43 -7.64
CA GLN A 287 3.28 13.59 -7.15
C GLN A 287 3.70 13.33 -5.70
N PRO A 288 5.00 13.05 -5.43
CA PRO A 288 5.46 12.91 -4.06
C PRO A 288 5.47 14.27 -3.36
N VAL A 289 4.93 14.31 -2.14
CA VAL A 289 4.94 15.47 -1.24
C VAL A 289 5.51 15.02 0.10
N PHE A 290 6.73 15.43 0.41
CA PHE A 290 7.33 15.20 1.72
C PHE A 290 6.83 16.25 2.71
N TYR A 291 6.09 15.80 3.72
CA TYR A 291 5.57 16.62 4.80
C TYR A 291 6.34 16.31 6.09
N CYS A 292 7.31 17.16 6.39
CA CYS A 292 8.38 16.87 7.32
C CYS A 292 8.21 17.61 8.65
N ASP A 293 8.46 16.92 9.75
CA ASP A 293 8.49 17.51 11.08
C ASP A 293 9.76 18.33 11.30
N ASP A 294 9.57 19.59 11.66
CA ASP A 294 10.62 20.53 12.00
C ASP A 294 10.37 21.18 13.37
N SER A 295 9.65 20.49 14.26
CA SER A 295 9.39 20.91 15.63
C SER A 295 10.66 20.90 16.49
N GLY A 296 10.62 21.56 17.66
CA GLY A 296 11.78 21.69 18.53
C GLY A 296 12.39 20.35 19.00
N SER A 297 11.58 19.28 19.10
CA SER A 297 12.03 17.93 19.46
C SER A 297 12.99 17.32 18.44
N MET A 298 12.95 17.77 17.19
CA MET A 298 13.81 17.29 16.11
C MET A 298 15.31 17.61 16.32
N LYS A 299 15.65 18.47 17.30
CA LYS A 299 17.04 18.71 17.76
C LYS A 299 17.61 17.56 18.58
N THR A 300 16.76 16.67 19.07
CA THR A 300 17.17 15.53 19.90
C THR A 300 18.14 14.65 19.14
N ARG A 301 19.24 14.25 19.80
CA ARG A 301 20.25 13.37 19.20
C ARG A 301 19.84 11.91 19.33
N ILE A 302 20.09 11.15 18.28
CA ILE A 302 19.84 9.72 18.19
C ILE A 302 21.09 8.96 18.70
N PRO A 303 20.94 7.97 19.58
CA PRO A 303 22.03 7.07 19.95
C PRO A 303 22.34 6.06 18.84
N ASP A 304 23.62 5.73 18.65
CA ASP A 304 24.04 4.58 17.83
C ASP A 304 23.84 3.25 18.60
N GLY A 305 24.17 2.12 17.96
CA GLY A 305 24.08 0.80 18.58
C GLY A 305 24.97 0.59 19.82
N ASN A 306 25.90 1.52 20.09
CA ASN A 306 26.77 1.54 21.27
C ASN A 306 26.32 2.60 22.31
N GLY A 307 25.20 3.30 22.07
CA GLY A 307 24.68 4.35 22.94
C GLY A 307 25.32 5.73 22.74
N ASN A 308 26.21 5.91 21.76
CA ASN A 308 26.81 7.21 21.48
C ASN A 308 25.85 8.10 20.70
N LEU A 309 25.65 9.34 21.15
CA LEU A 309 24.85 10.31 20.42
C LEU A 309 25.59 10.73 19.14
N VAL A 310 24.99 10.44 17.97
CA VAL A 310 25.60 10.66 16.66
C VAL A 310 25.03 11.90 15.97
N GLU A 311 23.79 11.83 15.46
CA GLU A 311 23.14 12.88 14.69
C GLU A 311 21.78 13.26 15.29
N THR A 312 21.24 14.42 14.92
CA THR A 312 19.90 14.83 15.35
C THR A 312 18.82 14.10 14.56
N ARG A 313 17.59 14.03 15.10
CA ARG A 313 16.42 13.52 14.38
C ARG A 313 16.18 14.25 13.06
N MET A 314 16.38 15.58 13.03
CA MET A 314 16.33 16.39 11.81
C MET A 314 17.38 15.95 10.77
N GLN A 315 18.62 15.70 11.20
CA GLN A 315 19.69 15.23 10.31
C GLN A 315 19.40 13.83 9.73
N ALA A 316 18.87 12.91 10.55
CA ALA A 316 18.45 11.60 10.09
C ALA A 316 17.27 11.68 9.10
N MET A 317 16.24 12.48 9.40
CA MET A 317 15.11 12.69 8.52
C MET A 317 15.53 13.32 7.18
N ARG A 318 16.42 14.32 7.20
CA ARG A 318 16.98 14.94 5.98
C ARG A 318 17.61 13.90 5.04
N LYS A 319 18.46 13.01 5.57
CA LYS A 319 19.11 11.95 4.78
C LYS A 319 18.09 10.96 4.20
N LEU A 320 17.09 10.59 4.99
CA LEU A 320 15.99 9.73 4.55
C LEU A 320 15.18 10.37 3.42
N VAL A 321 14.75 11.62 3.58
CA VAL A 321 13.96 12.36 2.60
C VAL A 321 14.75 12.58 1.31
N GLN A 322 16.06 12.88 1.38
CA GLN A 322 16.91 12.97 0.19
C GLN A 322 16.94 11.64 -0.59
N ARG A 323 17.14 10.50 0.09
CA ARG A 323 17.17 9.19 -0.56
C ARG A 323 15.79 8.79 -1.10
N MET A 324 14.72 8.96 -0.31
CA MET A 324 13.35 8.66 -0.72
C MET A 324 12.91 9.51 -1.91
N SER A 325 13.24 10.80 -1.94
CA SER A 325 12.90 11.67 -3.07
C SER A 325 13.63 11.25 -4.35
N SER A 326 14.90 10.86 -4.25
CA SER A 326 15.66 10.30 -5.39
C SER A 326 15.03 9.02 -5.95
N ILE A 327 14.50 8.14 -5.09
CA ILE A 327 13.79 6.92 -5.53
C ILE A 327 12.43 7.28 -6.15
N ALA A 328 11.61 8.06 -5.44
CA ALA A 328 10.26 8.42 -5.88
C ALA A 328 10.22 9.22 -7.19
N THR A 329 11.28 9.98 -7.48
CA THR A 329 11.38 10.81 -8.69
C THR A 329 12.27 10.21 -9.78
N ARG A 330 12.76 8.98 -9.59
CA ARG A 330 13.77 8.35 -10.47
C ARG A 330 13.36 8.29 -11.94
N LEU A 331 12.08 7.99 -12.20
CA LEU A 331 11.50 7.91 -13.54
C LEU A 331 10.73 9.17 -13.93
N VAL A 332 10.70 10.18 -13.08
CA VAL A 332 9.96 11.42 -13.35
C VAL A 332 10.77 12.32 -14.30
N PRO A 333 10.15 13.01 -15.28
CA PRO A 333 10.85 13.92 -16.19
C PRO A 333 11.58 15.06 -15.48
N GLU A 334 12.58 15.65 -16.15
CA GLU A 334 13.29 16.81 -15.62
C GLU A 334 12.33 17.98 -15.32
N GLY A 335 12.59 18.69 -14.22
CA GLY A 335 11.75 19.81 -13.78
C GLY A 335 10.43 19.40 -13.13
N LYS A 336 10.19 18.11 -12.88
CA LYS A 336 9.02 17.58 -12.16
C LYS A 336 9.44 16.78 -10.92
N GLY A 337 10.09 17.42 -9.96
CA GLY A 337 10.60 16.75 -8.75
C GLY A 337 9.54 16.47 -7.67
N ALA A 338 10.01 16.36 -6.43
CA ALA A 338 9.13 16.21 -5.26
C ALA A 338 8.80 17.56 -4.64
N HIS A 339 7.65 17.64 -3.98
CA HIS A 339 7.32 18.79 -3.16
C HIS A 339 7.80 18.56 -1.73
N VAL A 340 8.20 19.63 -1.05
CA VAL A 340 8.58 19.61 0.37
C VAL A 340 7.80 20.68 1.11
N ARG A 341 7.22 20.26 2.23
CA ARG A 341 6.56 21.10 3.22
C ARG A 341 7.07 20.72 4.60
N PHE A 342 7.08 21.69 5.49
CA PHE A 342 7.43 21.48 6.89
C PHE A 342 6.28 21.88 7.80
N ILE A 343 6.15 21.23 8.95
CA ILE A 343 5.09 21.53 9.92
C ILE A 343 5.14 23.02 10.30
N ASN A 344 6.29 23.58 10.68
CA ASN A 344 6.41 24.94 11.21
C ASN A 344 6.93 25.92 10.16
N SER A 345 8.00 25.58 9.44
CA SER A 345 8.62 26.47 8.45
C SER A 345 7.63 26.91 7.38
N LYS A 346 7.73 28.18 6.98
CA LYS A 346 6.92 28.78 5.91
C LYS A 346 7.43 28.42 4.51
N TYR A 347 8.56 27.72 4.42
CA TYR A 347 9.14 27.29 3.15
C TYR A 347 8.16 26.40 2.38
N ARG A 348 8.10 26.64 1.06
CA ARG A 348 7.31 25.86 0.10
C ARG A 348 8.23 25.54 -1.08
N GLY A 349 8.61 24.28 -1.20
CA GLY A 349 9.41 23.79 -2.32
C GLY A 349 8.58 22.89 -3.21
N ASP A 350 8.51 23.22 -4.49
CA ASP A 350 7.80 22.41 -5.50
C ASP A 350 8.79 21.95 -6.57
N ASP A 351 8.52 20.78 -7.14
CA ASP A 351 9.33 20.13 -8.17
C ASP A 351 10.85 20.05 -7.90
N LEU A 352 11.24 19.86 -6.63
CA LEU A 352 12.64 19.81 -6.21
C LEU A 352 13.29 18.45 -6.48
N ASN A 353 14.54 18.47 -6.92
CA ASN A 353 15.38 17.27 -6.92
C ASN A 353 15.99 16.99 -5.53
N ALA A 354 16.61 15.82 -5.37
CA ALA A 354 17.13 15.36 -4.07
C ALA A 354 18.15 16.33 -3.45
N ASP A 355 19.06 16.91 -4.24
CA ASP A 355 20.09 17.84 -3.75
C ASP A 355 19.49 19.18 -3.32
N GLN A 356 18.50 19.67 -4.06
CA GLN A 356 17.74 20.85 -3.67
C GLN A 356 17.01 20.60 -2.36
N ILE A 357 16.36 19.45 -2.20
CA ILE A 357 15.67 19.08 -0.95
C ILE A 357 16.66 19.03 0.22
N ASP A 358 17.80 18.38 0.03
CA ASP A 358 18.86 18.30 1.04
C ASP A 358 19.30 19.69 1.51
N ALA A 359 19.50 20.62 0.57
CA ALA A 359 19.89 22.00 0.88
C ALA A 359 18.80 22.76 1.67
N GLN A 360 17.53 22.56 1.35
CA GLN A 360 16.40 23.27 1.99
C GLN A 360 16.07 22.73 3.38
N MET A 361 16.50 21.50 3.69
CA MET A 361 16.36 20.89 5.01
C MET A 361 17.49 21.29 5.99
N GLN A 362 18.39 22.21 5.60
CA GLN A 362 19.49 22.68 6.46
C GLN A 362 19.09 23.91 7.27
N PHE A 363 18.30 23.70 8.31
CA PHE A 363 17.93 24.77 9.24
C PHE A 363 17.68 24.22 10.65
N GLU A 364 17.63 25.14 11.62
CA GLU A 364 17.32 24.82 13.01
C GLU A 364 15.81 24.60 13.20
N PRO A 365 15.35 23.40 13.60
CA PRO A 365 13.94 23.14 13.79
C PRO A 365 13.40 23.86 15.03
N SER A 366 12.13 24.24 15.03
CA SER A 366 11.48 24.98 16.12
C SER A 366 9.97 24.90 16.04
N GLY A 367 9.28 25.17 17.15
CA GLY A 367 7.82 25.14 17.21
C GLY A 367 7.27 23.81 17.70
N GLY A 368 5.95 23.70 17.68
CA GLY A 368 5.22 22.50 18.06
C GLY A 368 4.95 21.59 16.86
N THR A 369 4.15 20.56 17.07
CA THR A 369 3.88 19.49 16.13
C THR A 369 2.41 19.55 15.70
N ASN A 370 1.99 20.65 15.06
CA ASN A 370 0.62 20.79 14.53
C ASN A 370 0.46 20.03 13.19
N ILE A 371 0.60 18.70 13.25
CA ILE A 371 0.63 17.81 12.08
C ILE A 371 -0.62 17.97 11.21
N GLY A 372 -1.83 17.86 11.76
CA GLY A 372 -3.09 17.92 11.03
C GLY A 372 -3.45 19.31 10.53
N THR A 373 -3.42 20.32 11.40
CA THR A 373 -3.73 21.71 11.01
C THR A 373 -2.83 22.18 9.86
N HIS A 374 -1.53 21.90 9.95
CA HIS A 374 -0.60 22.32 8.90
C HIS A 374 -0.58 21.38 7.69
N LEU A 375 -1.00 20.11 7.82
CA LEU A 375 -1.26 19.24 6.67
C LEU A 375 -2.31 19.90 5.78
N GLU A 376 -3.42 20.34 6.37
CA GLU A 376 -4.47 21.03 5.63
C GLU A 376 -3.94 22.34 5.00
N GLN A 377 -3.35 23.22 5.80
CA GLN A 377 -2.97 24.55 5.35
C GLN A 377 -1.80 24.59 4.35
N LYS A 378 -0.89 23.61 4.41
CA LYS A 378 0.38 23.64 3.64
C LYS A 378 0.44 22.60 2.53
N VAL A 379 -0.36 21.54 2.63
CA VAL A 379 -0.43 20.46 1.63
C VAL A 379 -1.81 20.46 0.99
N LEU A 380 -2.86 20.11 1.74
CA LEU A 380 -4.17 19.78 1.15
C LEU A 380 -4.83 20.99 0.47
N SER A 381 -4.91 22.13 1.15
CA SER A 381 -5.49 23.34 0.58
C SER A 381 -4.75 23.81 -0.68
N PRO A 382 -3.45 24.17 -0.62
CA PRO A 382 -2.78 24.76 -1.77
C PRO A 382 -2.55 23.81 -2.95
N LEU A 383 -2.41 22.50 -2.70
CA LEU A 383 -2.10 21.54 -3.75
C LEU A 383 -3.33 20.83 -4.31
N ILE A 384 -4.37 20.66 -3.49
CA ILE A 384 -5.55 19.85 -3.84
C ILE A 384 -6.80 20.73 -3.82
N TYR A 385 -7.19 21.33 -2.68
CA TYR A 385 -8.48 21.98 -2.56
C TYR A 385 -8.59 23.20 -3.47
N ASP A 386 -7.58 24.08 -3.50
CA ASP A 386 -7.57 25.27 -4.33
C ASP A 386 -7.70 24.91 -5.83
N LYS A 387 -7.13 23.76 -6.23
CA LYS A 387 -7.24 23.24 -7.60
C LYS A 387 -8.65 22.73 -7.88
N LEU A 388 -9.22 21.94 -6.98
CA LEU A 388 -10.57 21.41 -7.12
C LEU A 388 -11.63 22.54 -7.13
N ASP A 389 -11.48 23.52 -6.23
CA ASP A 389 -12.43 24.63 -6.04
C ASP A 389 -12.46 25.61 -7.22
N THR A 390 -11.35 25.72 -7.94
CA THR A 390 -11.27 26.55 -9.15
C THR A 390 -11.71 25.78 -10.42
N ASN A 391 -12.34 24.61 -10.25
CA ASN A 391 -12.64 23.64 -11.31
C ASN A 391 -11.39 23.25 -12.14
N GLY A 392 -10.21 23.35 -11.52
CA GLY A 392 -8.98 22.85 -12.07
C GLY A 392 -8.91 21.32 -11.98
N GLN A 393 -8.06 20.72 -12.80
CA GLN A 393 -7.79 19.30 -12.79
C GLN A 393 -6.52 19.03 -12.00
N LEU A 394 -6.49 17.94 -11.23
CA LEU A 394 -5.24 17.48 -10.62
C LEU A 394 -4.34 16.92 -11.72
N GLU A 395 -3.09 17.40 -11.81
CA GLU A 395 -2.14 16.95 -12.85
C GLU A 395 -1.71 15.50 -12.64
N ARG A 396 -1.63 15.07 -11.37
CA ARG A 396 -1.27 13.72 -10.94
C ARG A 396 -2.00 13.39 -9.64
N PRO A 397 -2.22 12.11 -9.35
CA PRO A 397 -2.46 11.65 -7.97
C PRO A 397 -1.34 12.12 -7.04
N TYR A 398 -1.63 12.33 -5.76
CA TYR A 398 -0.64 12.75 -4.76
C TYR A 398 -0.24 11.61 -3.83
N LEU A 399 1.05 11.55 -3.48
CA LEU A 399 1.57 10.69 -2.44
C LEU A 399 2.17 11.56 -1.34
N VAL A 400 1.43 11.76 -0.25
CA VAL A 400 1.81 12.60 0.89
C VAL A 400 2.57 11.75 1.91
N LEU A 401 3.87 12.01 2.03
CA LEU A 401 4.83 11.28 2.85
C LEU A 401 5.11 12.08 4.13
N THR A 402 4.40 11.75 5.21
CA THR A 402 4.53 12.40 6.52
C THR A 402 5.60 11.70 7.37
N ILE A 403 6.59 12.45 7.85
CA ILE A 403 7.61 11.94 8.79
C ILE A 403 7.62 12.81 10.03
N THR A 404 7.40 12.22 11.20
CA THR A 404 7.32 12.92 12.50
C THR A 404 8.05 12.18 13.61
N ASP A 405 8.47 12.92 14.65
CA ASP A 405 9.05 12.35 15.87
C ASP A 405 8.14 12.40 17.09
N GLY A 406 6.91 12.89 16.92
CA GLY A 406 5.95 13.16 18.00
C GLY A 406 4.50 12.89 17.62
N GLU A 407 3.60 13.15 18.56
CA GLU A 407 2.16 13.23 18.33
C GLU A 407 1.74 14.67 17.98
N PRO A 408 0.52 14.87 17.44
CA PRO A 408 -0.06 16.19 17.32
C PRO A 408 -0.07 16.95 18.65
N ASN A 409 0.59 18.11 18.73
CA ASN A 409 0.69 18.94 19.94
C ASN A 409 1.11 20.38 19.57
N PRO A 410 0.39 21.45 19.97
CA PRO A 410 -0.71 21.53 20.95
C PRO A 410 -2.12 21.25 20.41
N GLU A 411 -2.26 20.66 19.22
CA GLU A 411 -3.57 20.32 18.67
C GLU A 411 -4.08 18.94 19.14
N PRO A 412 -5.40 18.66 19.06
CA PRO A 412 -5.93 17.33 19.36
C PRO A 412 -5.37 16.25 18.43
N MET A 413 -5.11 15.05 18.97
CA MET A 413 -4.56 13.89 18.24
C MET A 413 -5.38 13.51 16.98
N GLU A 414 -6.71 13.64 17.05
CA GLU A 414 -7.61 13.34 15.93
C GLU A 414 -7.53 14.34 14.75
N THR A 415 -6.86 15.48 14.91
CA THR A 415 -6.85 16.54 13.90
C THR A 415 -6.25 16.06 12.59
N PHE A 416 -5.16 15.28 12.64
CA PHE A 416 -4.53 14.69 11.45
C PHE A 416 -5.49 13.78 10.67
N LYS A 417 -6.14 12.85 11.38
CA LYS A 417 -7.14 11.95 10.79
C LYS A 417 -8.30 12.73 10.16
N LYS A 418 -8.84 13.73 10.86
CA LYS A 418 -9.94 14.55 10.34
C LYS A 418 -9.56 15.30 9.06
N SER A 419 -8.31 15.76 8.94
CA SER A 419 -7.83 16.37 7.70
C SER A 419 -7.80 15.37 6.53
N ILE A 420 -7.45 14.11 6.77
CA ILE A 420 -7.52 13.04 5.75
C ILE A 420 -8.97 12.74 5.36
N GLU A 421 -9.86 12.53 6.34
CA GLU A 421 -11.29 12.30 6.06
C GLU A 421 -11.92 13.45 5.26
N GLN A 422 -11.54 14.69 5.58
CA GLN A 422 -12.02 15.86 4.87
C GLN A 422 -11.47 15.91 3.43
N CYS A 423 -10.23 15.47 3.22
CA CYS A 423 -9.66 15.32 1.89
C CYS A 423 -10.46 14.31 1.06
N CYS A 424 -10.74 13.12 1.60
CA CYS A 424 -11.54 12.09 0.92
C CYS A 424 -12.92 12.63 0.53
N LYS A 425 -13.64 13.28 1.46
CA LYS A 425 -14.93 13.91 1.19
C LYS A 425 -14.86 14.95 0.07
N ARG A 426 -13.79 15.73 0.01
CA ARG A 426 -13.64 16.78 -1.01
C ARG A 426 -13.26 16.19 -2.37
N LEU A 427 -12.47 15.11 -2.41
CA LEU A 427 -12.22 14.36 -3.64
C LEU A 427 -13.53 13.78 -4.20
N ASP A 428 -14.33 13.13 -3.34
CA ASP A 428 -15.63 12.55 -3.73
C ASP A 428 -16.60 13.62 -4.28
N GLN A 429 -16.69 14.78 -3.61
CA GLN A 429 -17.49 15.93 -4.08
C GLN A 429 -17.11 16.41 -5.50
N HIS A 430 -15.85 16.24 -5.87
CA HIS A 430 -15.32 16.61 -7.19
C HIS A 430 -15.13 15.40 -8.11
N GLN A 431 -15.71 14.25 -7.79
CA GLN A 431 -15.67 13.01 -8.59
C GLN A 431 -14.24 12.48 -8.80
N TYR A 432 -13.39 12.61 -7.79
CA TYR A 432 -12.09 11.94 -7.71
C TYR A 432 -12.18 10.75 -6.75
N PRO A 433 -11.62 9.57 -7.09
CA PRO A 433 -11.40 8.47 -6.16
C PRO A 433 -10.60 8.95 -4.96
N GLU A 434 -10.84 8.37 -3.80
CA GLU A 434 -10.10 8.73 -2.58
C GLU A 434 -8.60 8.46 -2.76
N GLU A 435 -8.23 7.44 -3.54
CA GLU A 435 -6.84 7.06 -3.86
C GLU A 435 -6.09 8.09 -4.73
N SER A 436 -6.80 9.14 -5.17
CA SER A 436 -6.18 10.31 -5.80
C SER A 436 -5.21 11.02 -4.87
N VAL A 437 -5.33 10.81 -3.55
CA VAL A 437 -4.38 11.29 -2.53
C VAL A 437 -4.09 10.16 -1.56
N MET A 438 -2.92 9.55 -1.69
CA MET A 438 -2.42 8.52 -0.79
C MET A 438 -1.53 9.12 0.29
N PHE A 439 -1.61 8.59 1.49
CA PHE A 439 -0.87 9.05 2.66
C PHE A 439 0.03 7.93 3.18
N LEU A 440 1.27 8.28 3.46
CA LEU A 440 2.19 7.49 4.27
C LEU A 440 2.51 8.29 5.52
N ILE A 441 2.40 7.68 6.69
CA ILE A 441 2.95 8.26 7.92
C ILE A 441 4.03 7.36 8.52
N SER A 442 5.16 7.96 8.87
CA SER A 442 6.34 7.27 9.39
C SER A 442 6.95 7.98 10.59
N GLN A 443 7.65 7.21 11.42
CA GLN A 443 8.25 7.70 12.66
C GLN A 443 9.78 7.79 12.60
N VAL A 444 10.32 8.88 13.15
CA VAL A 444 11.72 9.02 13.54
C VAL A 444 11.80 9.20 15.05
N GLY A 445 12.84 8.68 15.70
CA GLY A 445 12.94 8.72 17.16
C GLY A 445 12.11 7.64 17.86
N ASN A 446 12.01 7.78 19.18
CA ASN A 446 11.54 6.76 20.11
C ASN A 446 10.49 7.30 21.10
N ASP A 447 9.77 8.35 20.73
CA ASP A 447 8.76 8.97 21.58
C ASP A 447 7.54 8.05 21.73
N GLU A 448 7.19 7.70 22.97
CA GLU A 448 6.03 6.85 23.28
C GLU A 448 4.69 7.51 22.90
N ALA A 449 4.63 8.85 22.88
CA ALA A 449 3.45 9.57 22.46
C ALA A 449 3.23 9.44 20.96
N ALA A 450 4.31 9.49 20.17
CA ALA A 450 4.28 9.19 18.74
C ALA A 450 3.80 7.75 18.48
N ASP A 451 4.27 6.77 19.27
CA ASP A 451 3.81 5.38 19.14
C ASP A 451 2.28 5.28 19.34
N LYS A 452 1.74 5.92 20.39
CA LYS A 452 0.28 5.95 20.67
C LYS A 452 -0.52 6.62 19.57
N PHE A 453 -0.04 7.74 19.05
CA PHE A 453 -0.68 8.45 17.94
C PHE A 453 -0.71 7.59 16.67
N LEU A 454 0.41 6.97 16.32
CA LEU A 454 0.48 6.11 15.15
C LEU A 454 -0.42 4.87 15.31
N ASP A 455 -0.45 4.27 16.49
CA ASP A 455 -1.36 3.16 16.80
C ASP A 455 -2.84 3.58 16.74
N SER A 456 -3.19 4.82 17.10
CA SER A 456 -4.56 5.32 17.01
C SER A 456 -5.07 5.48 15.58
N LEU A 457 -4.18 5.50 14.58
CA LEU A 457 -4.54 5.53 13.16
C LEU A 457 -4.82 4.13 12.58
N SER A 458 -4.54 3.06 13.33
CA SER A 458 -4.65 1.68 12.84
C SER A 458 -6.07 1.12 12.99
N GLY A 459 -6.55 0.42 11.96
CA GLY A 459 -7.86 -0.26 11.99
C GLY A 459 -9.06 0.65 11.81
N ASP A 460 -8.83 1.89 11.36
CA ASP A 460 -9.88 2.86 11.09
C ASP A 460 -10.37 2.80 9.64
N THR A 461 -11.60 2.33 9.45
CA THR A 461 -12.20 2.13 8.12
C THR A 461 -12.43 3.42 7.34
N ALA A 462 -12.35 4.60 7.98
CA ALA A 462 -12.57 5.87 7.29
C ALA A 462 -11.33 6.34 6.51
N ILE A 463 -10.14 5.81 6.85
CA ILE A 463 -8.87 6.25 6.26
C ILE A 463 -7.95 5.10 5.83
N ASP A 464 -8.25 3.85 6.20
CA ASP A 464 -7.37 2.69 5.93
C ASP A 464 -7.17 2.39 4.45
N ARG A 465 -8.08 2.83 3.57
CA ARG A 465 -7.93 2.72 2.11
C ARG A 465 -6.90 3.69 1.54
N VAL A 466 -6.63 4.80 2.22
CA VAL A 466 -5.76 5.87 1.71
C VAL A 466 -4.55 6.16 2.59
N LEU A 467 -4.53 5.70 3.85
CA LEU A 467 -3.45 5.92 4.80
C LEU A 467 -2.72 4.61 5.13
N TYR A 468 -1.44 4.58 4.79
CA TYR A 468 -0.53 3.56 5.26
C TYR A 468 0.36 4.09 6.40
N ARG A 469 0.60 3.23 7.39
CA ARG A 469 1.47 3.50 8.53
C ARG A 469 2.65 2.53 8.53
N THR A 470 3.87 3.04 8.62
CA THR A 470 5.03 2.17 8.83
C THR A 470 5.03 1.59 10.24
N SER A 471 5.33 0.30 10.36
CA SER A 471 5.53 -0.36 11.66
C SER A 471 6.96 -0.25 12.19
N GLU A 472 7.92 0.11 11.32
CA GLU A 472 9.34 0.24 11.67
C GLU A 472 9.69 1.70 12.01
N ARG A 473 10.68 1.88 12.89
CA ARG A 473 11.29 3.19 13.16
C ARG A 473 12.34 3.48 12.10
N LEU A 474 12.12 4.51 11.28
CA LEU A 474 12.92 4.73 10.07
C LEU A 474 14.41 4.95 10.38
N HIS A 475 14.72 5.73 11.42
CA HIS A 475 16.09 6.06 11.77
C HIS A 475 16.93 4.87 12.26
N GLU A 476 16.34 3.95 13.03
CA GLU A 476 17.03 2.73 13.50
C GLU A 476 17.36 1.83 12.32
N LYS A 477 16.39 1.64 11.42
CA LYS A 477 16.57 0.80 10.23
C LYS A 477 17.53 1.44 9.22
N TYR A 478 17.47 2.76 9.05
CA TYR A 478 18.44 3.52 8.27
C TYR A 478 19.87 3.35 8.82
N ALA A 479 20.06 3.48 10.14
CA ALA A 479 21.38 3.31 10.74
C ALA A 479 21.96 1.91 10.50
N ALA A 480 21.12 0.87 10.46
CA ALA A 480 21.53 -0.50 10.15
C ALA A 480 21.88 -0.73 8.66
N LEU A 481 21.30 0.04 7.75
CA LEU A 481 21.44 -0.16 6.30
C LEU A 481 22.32 0.87 5.60
N ARG A 482 22.64 2.01 6.23
CA ARG A 482 23.28 3.16 5.56
C ARG A 482 24.64 2.89 4.92
N ASP A 483 25.32 1.82 5.35
CA ASP A 483 26.62 1.42 4.81
C ASP A 483 26.50 0.42 3.65
N ASN A 484 25.27 -0.01 3.31
CA ASN A 484 24.93 -0.82 2.15
C ASN A 484 23.86 -0.11 1.31
N ASP A 485 24.29 0.67 0.30
CA ASP A 485 23.40 1.45 -0.55
C ASP A 485 22.32 0.58 -1.25
N ALA A 486 22.62 -0.66 -1.63
CA ALA A 486 21.66 -1.54 -2.30
C ALA A 486 20.51 -1.96 -1.37
N ASP A 487 20.84 -2.43 -0.16
CA ASP A 487 19.83 -2.84 0.83
C ASP A 487 19.03 -1.64 1.32
N LEU A 488 19.68 -0.48 1.49
CA LEU A 488 19.02 0.76 1.86
C LEU A 488 18.02 1.21 0.80
N GLU A 489 18.42 1.22 -0.49
CA GLU A 489 17.51 1.57 -1.58
C GLU A 489 16.33 0.61 -1.68
N GLU A 490 16.56 -0.72 -1.57
CA GLU A 490 15.48 -1.71 -1.61
C GLU A 490 14.49 -1.53 -0.46
N TRP A 491 14.97 -1.27 0.75
CA TRP A 491 14.11 -0.99 1.91
C TRP A 491 13.29 0.30 1.74
N LEU A 492 13.92 1.41 1.35
CA LEU A 492 13.20 2.68 1.14
C LEU A 492 12.20 2.60 -0.01
N PHE A 493 12.54 1.90 -1.09
CA PHE A 493 11.62 1.59 -2.18
C PHE A 493 10.40 0.84 -1.65
N ASN A 494 10.61 -0.22 -0.85
CA ASN A 494 9.51 -0.99 -0.29
C ASN A 494 8.59 -0.17 0.61
N ILE A 495 9.13 0.80 1.37
CA ILE A 495 8.34 1.75 2.17
C ILE A 495 7.48 2.65 1.27
N LEU A 496 8.08 3.26 0.25
CA LEU A 496 7.39 4.16 -0.66
C LEU A 496 6.25 3.47 -1.43
N MET A 497 6.40 2.17 -1.70
CA MET A 497 5.39 1.38 -2.40
C MET A 497 4.18 1.02 -1.54
N GLN A 498 4.33 0.93 -0.21
CA GLN A 498 3.27 0.40 0.67
C GLN A 498 1.90 1.06 0.48
N PRO A 499 1.78 2.41 0.40
CA PRO A 499 0.48 3.03 0.24
C PRO A 499 -0.17 2.69 -1.10
N ILE A 500 0.61 2.43 -2.15
CA ILE A 500 0.11 2.29 -3.53
C ILE A 500 0.09 0.84 -4.04
N THR A 501 0.35 -0.12 -3.15
CA THR A 501 0.24 -1.57 -3.43
C THR A 501 -0.61 -2.32 -2.42
N GLY A 502 -1.06 -1.63 -1.36
CA GLY A 502 -1.67 -2.21 -0.16
C GLY A 502 -3.18 -2.38 -0.24
#